data_AF-A0A0C2G7H3-F1
#
_entry.id   AF-A0A0C2G7H3-F1
#
_cell.length_a   1.000
_cell.length_b   1.000
_cell.length_c   1.000
_cell.angle_alpha   90.00
_cell.angle_beta   90.00
_cell.angle_gamma   90.00
#
_symmetry.space_group_name_H-M   'P 1'
#
loop_
_entity.id
_entity.type
_entity.pdbx_description
1 polymer ?
#
loop_
_entity_poly.entity_id
_entity_poly.type
_entity_poly.pdbx_seq_one_letter_code
_entity_poly.pdbx_strand_id
1 'polypeptide(L)'
;MVISALAERSNGKKEKFIPYRDSVLTWLLKDNLGGNSRTVMIATISPAADNYEETLSTLRYADRAKRIVNHAVVNEDPNARVIRELREEVETLRMQISQTLKEHSETAELRERLAESERLVAQMNKSWEERLKETDTLNK
;
A
#
# COMPACT_ATOMS: atom_id res chain seq x y z
N MET A 1 18.25 20.98 -27.34
CA MET A 1 19.52 20.33 -26.95
C MET A 1 19.38 19.41 -25.72
N VAL A 2 18.76 19.82 -24.61
CA VAL A 2 18.61 18.95 -23.40
C VAL A 2 17.63 17.78 -23.59
N ILE A 3 16.40 18.04 -24.03
CA ILE A 3 15.38 16.99 -24.23
C ILE A 3 15.84 15.92 -25.22
N SER A 4 16.51 16.32 -26.29
CA SER A 4 17.05 15.39 -27.29
C SER A 4 18.15 14.50 -26.70
N ALA A 5 19.06 15.07 -25.91
CA ALA A 5 20.11 14.31 -25.24
C ALA A 5 19.53 13.31 -24.23
N LEU A 6 18.52 13.71 -23.46
CA LEU A 6 17.83 12.83 -22.51
C LEU A 6 17.06 11.70 -23.20
N ALA A 7 16.40 12.00 -24.31
CA ALA A 7 15.67 11.01 -25.09
C ALA A 7 16.60 9.98 -25.76
N GLU A 8 17.85 10.34 -26.06
CA GLU A 8 18.84 9.40 -26.58
C GLU A 8 19.42 8.48 -25.49
N ARG A 9 19.47 8.95 -24.24
CA ARG A 9 19.94 8.17 -23.07
C ARG A 9 19.03 6.97 -22.80
N SER A 10 17.72 7.09 -22.98
CA SER A 10 16.78 5.97 -22.78
C SER A 10 16.87 4.88 -23.86
N ASN A 11 17.48 5.18 -25.01
CA ASN A 11 17.70 4.22 -26.11
C ASN A 11 19.01 3.41 -25.97
N GLY A 12 19.63 3.37 -24.79
CA GLY A 12 20.83 2.56 -24.53
C GLY A 12 22.10 3.04 -25.23
N LYS A 13 22.08 4.23 -25.84
CA LYS A 13 23.30 4.88 -26.37
C LYS A 13 24.08 5.50 -25.20
N LYS A 14 25.42 5.45 -25.29
CA LYS A 14 26.38 5.98 -24.28
C LYS A 14 25.89 7.26 -23.61
N GLU A 15 26.07 7.37 -22.30
CA GLU A 15 25.76 8.57 -21.52
C GLU A 15 26.44 9.80 -22.15
N LYS A 16 25.66 10.55 -22.93
CA LYS A 16 26.07 11.87 -23.43
C LYS A 16 25.94 12.86 -22.28
N PHE A 17 26.91 13.77 -22.19
CA PHE A 17 26.82 14.91 -21.31
C PHE A 17 25.56 15.73 -21.63
N ILE A 18 24.79 16.06 -20.58
CA ILE A 18 23.54 16.80 -20.70
C ILE A 18 23.77 18.22 -20.19
N PRO A 19 23.76 19.23 -21.06
CA PRO A 19 24.17 20.57 -20.70
C PRO A 19 23.01 21.37 -20.06
N TYR A 20 22.63 20.99 -18.84
CA TYR A 20 21.58 21.71 -18.10
C TYR A 20 21.96 23.17 -17.80
N ARG A 21 23.25 23.48 -17.75
CA ARG A 21 23.77 24.81 -17.39
C ARG A 21 23.81 25.82 -18.54
N ASP A 22 23.51 25.40 -19.76
CA ASP A 22 23.49 26.31 -20.93
C ASP A 22 22.36 27.34 -20.84
N SER A 23 21.32 27.07 -20.03
CA SER A 23 20.27 28.05 -19.74
C SER A 23 19.84 27.98 -18.28
N VAL A 24 19.43 29.12 -17.72
CA VAL A 24 18.89 29.21 -16.36
C VAL A 24 17.66 28.32 -16.21
N LEU A 25 16.79 28.28 -17.22
CA LEU A 25 15.57 27.46 -17.20
C LEU A 25 15.89 25.96 -17.08
N THR A 26 16.77 25.44 -17.94
CA THR A 26 17.17 24.03 -17.89
C THR A 26 17.97 23.68 -16.64
N TRP A 27 18.62 24.68 -16.04
CA TRP A 27 19.36 24.48 -14.80
C TRP A 27 18.43 24.35 -13.59
N LEU A 28 17.44 25.24 -13.47
CA LEU A 28 16.41 25.14 -12.44
C LEU A 28 15.54 23.89 -12.61
N LEU A 29 15.26 23.50 -13.84
CA LEU A 29 14.44 22.32 -14.16
C LEU A 29 15.23 21.02 -14.27
N LYS A 30 16.51 20.99 -13.87
CA LYS A 30 17.36 19.80 -13.97
C LYS A 30 16.71 18.57 -13.33
N ASP A 31 16.16 18.72 -12.12
CA ASP A 31 15.56 17.60 -11.39
C ASP A 31 14.23 17.14 -12.01
N ASN A 32 13.56 18.03 -12.76
CA ASN A 32 12.34 17.72 -13.50
C ASN A 32 12.61 16.95 -14.80
N LEU A 33 13.83 17.03 -15.35
CA LEU A 33 14.18 16.43 -16.63
C LEU A 33 15.25 15.35 -16.44
N GLY A 34 14.83 14.15 -16.05
CA GLY A 34 15.70 12.99 -15.82
C GLY A 34 16.17 12.81 -14.37
N GLY A 35 15.55 13.51 -13.41
CA GLY A 35 15.87 13.46 -11.99
C GLY A 35 14.70 12.97 -11.12
N ASN A 36 14.65 13.49 -9.88
CA ASN A 36 13.63 13.15 -8.89
C ASN A 36 12.38 14.06 -9.02
N SER A 37 11.54 13.75 -10.00
CA SER A 37 10.26 14.46 -10.21
C SER A 37 9.29 13.65 -11.03
N ARG A 38 7.99 13.82 -10.76
CA ARG A 38 6.91 13.34 -11.64
C ARG A 38 6.54 14.47 -12.59
N THR A 39 7.04 14.40 -13.82
CA THR A 39 6.95 15.52 -14.77
C THR A 39 5.96 15.23 -15.89
N VAL A 40 5.11 16.21 -16.18
CA VAL A 40 4.14 16.18 -17.27
C VAL A 40 4.44 17.35 -18.21
N MET A 41 4.44 17.07 -19.51
CA MET A 41 4.57 18.09 -20.55
C MET A 41 3.23 18.26 -21.26
N ILE A 42 2.76 19.50 -21.36
CA ILE A 42 1.59 19.87 -22.17
C ILE A 42 2.11 20.57 -23.42
N ALA A 43 1.83 19.97 -24.59
CA ALA A 43 2.17 20.54 -25.89
C ALA A 43 0.93 21.23 -26.48
N THR A 44 0.95 22.56 -26.53
CA THR A 44 -0.11 23.35 -27.14
C THR A 44 0.20 23.59 -28.62
N ILE A 45 -0.77 23.30 -29.49
CA ILE A 45 -0.62 23.40 -30.95
C ILE A 45 -1.78 24.18 -31.56
N SER A 46 -1.54 24.79 -32.71
CA SER A 46 -2.57 25.49 -33.48
C SER A 46 -3.08 24.57 -34.60
N PRO A 47 -4.40 24.45 -34.81
CA PRO A 47 -4.95 23.62 -35.88
C PRO A 47 -4.88 24.29 -37.26
N ALA A 48 -4.46 25.56 -37.35
CA ALA A 48 -4.39 26.29 -38.61
C ALA A 48 -3.25 25.78 -39.51
N ALA A 49 -3.53 25.66 -40.82
CA ALA A 49 -2.56 25.19 -41.82
C ALA A 49 -1.31 26.07 -41.90
N ASP A 50 -1.46 27.38 -41.66
CA ASP A 50 -0.33 28.33 -41.65
C ASP A 50 0.71 28.00 -40.57
N ASN A 51 0.31 27.28 -39.52
CA ASN A 51 1.18 26.86 -38.41
C ASN A 51 1.62 25.39 -38.53
N TYR A 52 1.55 24.78 -39.72
CA TYR A 52 1.87 23.37 -39.91
C TYR A 52 3.29 23.02 -39.44
N GLU A 53 4.30 23.79 -39.86
CA GLU A 53 5.71 23.54 -39.52
C GLU A 53 5.98 23.65 -38.00
N GLU A 54 5.40 24.66 -37.34
CA GLU A 54 5.55 24.86 -35.90
C GLU A 54 4.81 23.78 -35.09
N THR A 55 3.63 23.38 -35.56
CA THR A 55 2.85 22.29 -34.97
C THR A 55 3.62 20.96 -35.07
N LEU A 56 4.19 20.65 -36.24
CA LEU A 56 5.00 19.47 -36.45
C LEU A 56 6.26 19.49 -35.57
N SER A 57 6.92 20.64 -35.45
CA SER A 57 8.10 20.83 -34.60
C SER A 57 7.78 20.61 -33.11
N THR A 58 6.64 21.14 -32.66
CA THR A 58 6.14 20.95 -31.29
C THR A 58 5.82 19.49 -31.00
N LEU A 59 5.13 18.79 -31.92
CA LEU A 59 4.83 17.35 -31.78
C LEU A 59 6.10 16.50 -31.74
N ARG A 60 7.08 16.78 -32.61
CA ARG A 60 8.39 16.11 -32.59
C ARG A 60 9.17 16.36 -31.30
N TYR A 61 9.00 17.52 -30.68
CA TYR A 61 9.61 17.80 -29.39
C TYR A 61 8.91 17.02 -28.27
N ALA A 62 7.58 16.97 -28.27
CA ALA A 62 6.78 16.20 -27.32
C ALA A 62 7.08 14.69 -27.42
N ASP A 63 7.21 14.14 -28.63
CA ASP A 63 7.57 12.72 -28.83
C ASP A 63 8.93 12.37 -28.21
N ARG A 64 9.91 13.28 -28.32
CA ARG A 64 11.21 13.12 -27.65
C ARG A 64 11.10 13.23 -26.14
N ALA A 65 10.36 14.22 -25.65
CA ALA A 65 10.17 14.43 -24.21
C ALA A 65 9.50 13.23 -23.52
N LYS A 66 8.56 12.56 -24.20
CA LYS A 66 7.93 11.33 -23.71
C LYS A 66 8.92 10.20 -23.37
N ARG A 67 10.08 10.16 -24.03
CA ARG A 67 11.08 9.09 -23.84
C ARG A 67 12.00 9.32 -22.65
N ILE A 68 11.87 10.46 -21.97
CA ILE A 68 12.69 10.79 -20.80
C ILE A 68 12.15 10.01 -19.60
N VAL A 69 13.04 9.27 -18.94
CA VAL A 69 12.71 8.48 -17.75
C VAL A 69 13.18 9.24 -16.51
N ASN A 70 12.24 9.61 -15.65
CA ASN A 70 12.51 10.19 -14.34
C ASN A 70 12.49 9.12 -13.26
N HIS A 71 13.31 9.30 -12.22
CA HIS A 71 13.37 8.41 -11.06
C HIS A 71 12.83 9.17 -9.85
N ALA A 72 11.51 9.22 -9.74
CA ALA A 72 10.82 9.90 -8.64
C ALA A 72 10.83 9.04 -7.37
N VAL A 73 11.42 9.58 -6.30
CA VAL A 73 11.48 8.99 -4.96
C VAL A 73 10.72 9.90 -4.00
N VAL A 74 10.03 9.31 -3.03
CA VAL A 74 9.36 10.07 -1.98
C VAL A 74 10.43 10.73 -1.11
N ASN A 75 10.43 12.06 -1.08
CA ASN A 75 11.32 12.84 -0.23
C ASN A 75 10.78 12.87 1.20
N GLU A 76 10.91 11.76 1.92
CA GLU A 76 10.62 11.70 3.36
C GLU A 76 11.84 12.16 4.16
N ASP A 77 11.60 13.08 5.10
CA ASP A 77 12.58 13.38 6.14
C ASP A 77 12.80 12.12 6.99
N PRO A 78 14.04 11.81 7.40
CA PRO A 78 14.32 10.65 8.27
C PRO A 78 13.40 10.59 9.50
N ASN A 79 13.07 11.73 10.11
CA ASN A 79 12.17 11.80 11.26
C ASN A 79 10.72 11.48 10.87
N ALA A 80 10.26 11.96 9.70
CA ALA A 80 8.92 11.69 9.21
C ALA A 80 8.72 10.20 8.90
N ARG A 81 9.75 9.54 8.34
CA ARG A 81 9.75 8.09 8.11
C ARG A 81 9.63 7.31 9.41
N VAL A 82 10.45 7.63 10.40
CA VAL A 82 10.43 6.98 11.73
C VAL A 82 9.09 7.18 12.41
N ILE A 83 8.50 8.38 12.35
CA ILE A 83 7.17 8.65 12.92
C ILE A 83 6.09 7.83 12.24
N ARG A 84 6.16 7.63 10.91
CA ARG A 84 5.21 6.79 10.16
C ARG A 84 5.31 5.32 10.58
N GLU A 85 6.53 4.78 10.60
CA GLU A 85 6.81 3.40 10.99
C GLU A 85 6.32 3.13 12.43
N LEU A 86 6.65 4.02 13.37
CA LEU A 86 6.20 3.90 14.77
C LEU A 86 4.67 3.96 14.90
N ARG A 87 3.99 4.79 14.12
CA ARG A 87 2.52 4.87 14.14
C ARG A 87 1.87 3.60 13.59
N GLU A 88 2.41 3.03 12.52
CA GLU A 88 1.96 1.76 11.95
C GLU A 88 2.16 0.61 12.96
N GLU A 89 3.30 0.58 13.66
CA GLU A 89 3.60 -0.43 14.68
C GLU A 89 2.66 -0.31 15.89
N VAL A 90 2.41 0.91 16.38
CA VAL A 90 1.44 1.16 17.47
C VAL A 90 0.03 0.66 17.10
N GLU A 91 -0.41 0.91 15.87
CA GLU A 91 -1.74 0.48 15.42
C GLU A 91 -1.82 -1.05 15.30
N THR A 92 -0.77 -1.68 14.79
CA THR A 92 -0.68 -3.15 14.67
C THR A 92 -0.73 -3.81 16.05
N LEU A 93 0.04 -3.28 17.01
CA LEU A 93 0.05 -3.77 18.39
C LEU A 93 -1.30 -3.57 19.07
N ARG A 94 -1.97 -2.44 18.86
CA ARG A 94 -3.33 -2.20 19.37
C ARG A 94 -4.34 -3.20 18.82
N MET A 95 -4.27 -3.50 17.52
CA MET A 95 -5.11 -4.54 16.91
C MET A 95 -4.87 -5.91 17.54
N GLN A 96 -3.61 -6.33 17.69
CA GLN A 96 -3.27 -7.61 18.32
C GLN A 96 -3.77 -7.72 19.78
N ILE A 97 -3.62 -6.66 20.57
CA ILE A 97 -4.15 -6.62 21.94
C ILE A 97 -5.67 -6.76 21.94
N SER A 98 -6.36 -6.06 21.04
CA SER A 98 -7.83 -6.12 20.95
C SER A 98 -8.34 -7.50 20.53
N GLN A 99 -7.64 -8.20 19.61
CA GLN A 99 -7.97 -9.57 19.21
C GLN A 99 -7.75 -10.53 20.38
N THR A 100 -6.60 -10.43 21.05
CA THR A 100 -6.28 -11.29 22.20
C THR A 100 -7.30 -11.13 23.32
N LEU A 101 -7.73 -9.90 23.61
CA LEU A 101 -8.77 -9.63 24.61
C LEU A 101 -10.12 -10.25 24.24
N LYS A 102 -10.51 -10.22 22.96
CA LYS A 102 -11.74 -10.88 22.48
C LYS A 102 -11.67 -12.39 22.63
N GLU A 103 -10.56 -13.00 22.19
CA GLU A 103 -10.34 -14.45 22.31
C GLU A 103 -10.37 -14.90 23.79
N HIS A 104 -9.79 -14.12 24.70
CA HIS A 104 -9.84 -14.42 26.13
C HIS A 104 -11.24 -14.34 26.73
N SER A 105 -12.05 -13.36 26.28
CA SER A 105 -13.44 -13.22 26.70
C SER A 105 -14.30 -14.39 26.21
N GLU A 106 -14.18 -14.75 24.92
CA GLU A 106 -14.94 -15.85 24.31
C GLU A 106 -14.57 -17.20 24.93
N THR A 107 -13.30 -17.44 25.22
CA THR A 107 -12.85 -18.68 25.89
C THR A 107 -13.33 -18.78 27.34
N ALA A 108 -13.45 -17.66 28.06
CA ALA A 108 -14.02 -17.65 29.41
C ALA A 108 -15.52 -18.00 29.41
N GLU A 109 -16.30 -17.41 28.49
CA GLU A 109 -17.75 -17.67 28.37
C GLU A 109 -18.04 -19.13 27.97
N LEU A 110 -17.26 -19.68 27.03
CA LEU A 110 -17.39 -21.09 26.62
C LEU A 110 -17.10 -22.07 27.77
N ARG A 111 -16.11 -21.76 28.63
CA ARG A 111 -15.79 -22.58 29.81
C ARG A 111 -16.93 -22.59 30.83
N GLU A 112 -17.55 -21.45 31.06
CA GLU A 112 -18.68 -21.35 32.00
C GLU A 112 -19.90 -22.16 31.50
N ARG A 113 -20.23 -22.04 30.21
CA ARG A 113 -21.29 -22.85 29.58
C ARG A 113 -21.02 -24.35 29.62
N LEU A 114 -19.77 -24.77 29.43
CA LEU A 114 -19.40 -26.18 29.53
C LEU A 114 -19.61 -26.70 30.96
N ALA A 115 -19.19 -25.94 31.97
CA ALA A 115 -19.36 -26.30 33.37
C ALA A 115 -20.84 -26.40 33.78
N GLU A 116 -21.71 -25.53 33.24
CA GLU A 116 -23.16 -25.64 33.44
C GLU A 116 -23.73 -26.92 32.79
N SER A 117 -23.36 -27.20 31.54
CA SER A 117 -23.80 -28.39 30.82
C SER A 117 -23.38 -29.68 31.55
N GLU A 118 -22.12 -29.76 31.99
CA GLU A 118 -21.59 -30.89 32.75
C GLU A 118 -22.35 -31.12 34.07
N ARG A 119 -22.73 -30.03 34.77
CA ARG A 119 -23.56 -30.11 35.98
C ARG A 119 -24.95 -30.66 35.71
N LEU A 120 -25.61 -30.19 34.64
CA LEU A 120 -26.94 -30.68 34.26
C LEU A 120 -26.91 -32.16 33.89
N VAL A 121 -25.90 -32.60 33.12
CA VAL A 121 -25.70 -34.01 32.77
C VAL A 121 -25.49 -34.86 34.02
N ALA A 122 -24.68 -34.40 34.98
CA ALA A 122 -24.46 -35.11 36.24
C ALA A 122 -25.74 -35.24 37.10
N GLN A 123 -26.58 -34.19 37.14
CA GLN A 123 -27.88 -34.24 37.82
C GLN A 123 -28.84 -35.23 37.16
N MET A 124 -28.94 -35.18 35.83
CA MET A 124 -29.80 -36.07 35.06
C MET A 124 -29.38 -37.54 35.21
N ASN A 125 -28.08 -37.83 35.13
CA ASN A 125 -27.57 -39.20 35.31
C ASN A 125 -27.87 -39.75 36.71
N LYS A 126 -27.76 -38.94 37.77
CA LYS A 126 -28.17 -39.36 39.13
C LYS A 126 -29.65 -39.72 39.21
N SER A 127 -30.52 -38.90 38.62
CA SER A 127 -31.97 -39.18 38.60
C SER A 127 -32.29 -40.47 37.82
N TRP A 128 -31.57 -40.73 36.74
CA TRP A 128 -31.68 -41.99 36.00
C TRP A 128 -31.17 -43.20 36.80
N GLU A 129 -30.04 -43.08 37.51
CA GLU A 129 -29.51 -44.13 38.39
C GLU A 129 -30.48 -44.47 39.54
N GLU A 130 -31.14 -43.46 40.11
CA GLU A 130 -32.17 -43.65 41.14
C GLU A 130 -33.38 -44.43 40.59
N ARG A 131 -33.90 -44.02 39.42
CA ARG A 131 -35.00 -44.73 38.74
C ARG A 131 -34.63 -46.16 38.37
N LEU A 132 -33.38 -46.40 37.98
CA LEU A 132 -32.88 -47.73 37.65
C LEU A 132 -32.82 -48.61 38.91
N LYS A 133 -32.38 -48.08 40.05
CA LYS A 133 -32.40 -48.79 41.34
C LYS A 133 -33.82 -49.12 41.79
N GLU A 134 -34.77 -48.20 41.65
CA GLU A 134 -36.18 -48.44 41.99
C GLU A 134 -36.78 -49.58 41.17
N THR A 135 -36.55 -49.60 39.85
CA THR A 135 -37.04 -50.68 38.98
C THR A 135 -36.38 -52.03 39.27
N ASP A 136 -35.10 -52.04 39.66
CA ASP A 136 -34.40 -53.25 40.08
C ASP A 136 -34.92 -53.80 41.44
N THR A 137 -35.36 -52.92 42.35
CA THR A 137 -35.96 -53.33 43.62
C THR A 137 -37.39 -53.86 43.48
N LEU A 138 -38.15 -53.38 42.49
CA LEU A 138 -39.53 -53.82 42.21
C LEU A 138 -39.59 -55.20 41.53
N ASN A 139 -38.50 -55.64 40.90
CA ASN A 139 -38.41 -56.91 40.19
C ASN A 139 -37.79 -58.06 41.02
N LYS A 140 -37.65 -57.90 42.34
CA LYS A 140 -37.23 -58.93 43.31
C LYS A 140 -38.34 -59.29 44.26
#